data_AF-A0A4D6LRH0-F1
#
_entry.id   AF-A0A4D6LRH0-F1
#
_cell.length_a   1.000
_cell.length_b   1.000
_cell.length_c   1.000
_cell.angle_alpha   90.00
_cell.angle_beta   90.00
_cell.angle_gamma   90.00
#
_symmetry.space_group_name_H-M   'P 1'
#
loop_
_entity.id
_entity.type
_entity.pdbx_description
1 polymer ?
#
loop_
_entity_poly.entity_id
_entity_poly.type
_entity_poly.pdbx_seq_one_letter_code
_entity_poly.pdbx_strand_id
1 'polypeptide(L)'
;MASTQKLISNHQGQKCIQELLDGSVRILDICDITRDNMLQIKENVQALHSALRRRKGDSSIERIVAEYNFFSKKMKKNAKKLITTLKQMENKFGVSPVLDQDQQLVSLIRVVREVIGMNMSVFQSLLAFLTVSASKSKATKWLLVAKLMQKGVIACEENTKNLNELQCVEASLSSLVNEGTNVATMQAAHERLEALENGIEIIENGLESVFRRMVKTRACLLNIITQ
;
A
#
# COMPACT_ATOMS: atom_id res chain seq x y z
N MET A 1 2.42 41.29 0.59
CA MET A 1 1.05 41.32 1.16
C MET A 1 0.04 41.89 0.17
N ALA A 2 0.23 43.08 -0.41
CA ALA A 2 -0.67 43.58 -1.47
C ALA A 2 -0.64 42.76 -2.80
N SER A 3 0.39 41.94 -3.03
CA SER A 3 0.56 41.12 -4.24
C SER A 3 -0.27 39.83 -4.22
N THR A 4 -0.45 39.22 -3.04
CA THR A 4 -1.15 37.93 -2.88
C THR A 4 -2.65 38.07 -3.16
N GLN A 5 -3.29 39.14 -2.64
CA GLN A 5 -4.71 39.45 -2.92
C GLN A 5 -4.96 39.86 -4.39
N LYS A 6 -3.98 40.47 -5.06
CA LYS A 6 -4.09 40.89 -6.46
C LYS A 6 -4.00 39.74 -7.47
N LEU A 7 -3.36 38.62 -7.09
CA LEU A 7 -3.28 37.41 -7.93
C LEU A 7 -4.52 36.51 -7.77
N ILE A 8 -5.14 36.48 -6.58
CA ILE A 8 -6.40 35.75 -6.32
C ILE A 8 -7.56 36.31 -7.16
N SER A 9 -7.51 37.60 -7.49
CA SER A 9 -8.51 38.30 -8.31
C SER A 9 -8.37 38.04 -9.82
N ASN A 10 -7.33 37.34 -10.28
CA ASN A 10 -7.15 36.93 -11.67
C ASN A 10 -7.62 35.47 -11.87
N HIS A 11 -8.46 35.22 -12.88
CA HIS A 11 -9.15 33.94 -13.12
C HIS A 11 -8.21 32.72 -13.20
N GLN A 12 -6.99 32.91 -13.71
CA GLN A 12 -5.98 31.84 -13.82
C GLN A 12 -5.31 31.51 -12.47
N GLY A 13 -5.06 32.51 -11.61
CA GLY A 13 -4.53 32.30 -10.27
C GLY A 13 -5.54 31.56 -9.37
N GLN A 14 -6.81 31.96 -9.46
CA GLN A 14 -7.90 31.29 -8.76
C GLN A 14 -8.05 29.82 -9.18
N LYS A 15 -7.92 29.52 -10.49
CA LYS A 15 -7.96 28.14 -10.99
C LYS A 15 -6.81 27.27 -10.46
N CYS A 16 -5.59 27.82 -10.42
CA CYS A 16 -4.42 27.11 -9.90
C CYS A 16 -4.55 26.81 -8.39
N ILE A 17 -5.02 27.79 -7.62
CA ILE A 17 -5.27 27.62 -6.18
C ILE A 17 -6.37 26.58 -5.94
N GLN A 18 -7.46 26.63 -6.72
CA GLN A 18 -8.53 25.65 -6.60
C GLN A 18 -8.04 24.22 -6.91
N GLU A 19 -7.20 24.05 -7.93
CA GLU A 19 -6.56 22.77 -8.25
C GLU A 19 -5.70 22.25 -7.08
N LEU A 20 -4.94 23.12 -6.42
CA LEU A 20 -4.15 22.75 -5.23
C LEU A 20 -5.03 22.32 -4.06
N LEU A 21 -6.07 23.09 -3.76
CA LEU A 21 -6.99 22.78 -2.67
C LEU A 21 -7.73 21.49 -2.92
N ASP A 22 -8.22 21.27 -4.14
CA ASP A 22 -8.88 20.04 -4.57
C ASP A 22 -7.92 18.84 -4.54
N GLY A 23 -6.70 19.00 -5.05
CA GLY A 23 -5.66 17.97 -4.95
C GLY A 23 -5.30 17.61 -3.51
N SER A 24 -5.24 18.59 -2.61
CA SER A 24 -4.97 18.32 -1.20
C SER A 24 -6.11 17.58 -0.48
N VAL A 25 -7.38 17.79 -0.87
CA VAL A 25 -8.51 16.96 -0.38
C VAL A 25 -8.38 15.54 -0.90
N ARG A 26 -8.25 15.40 -2.22
CA ARG A 26 -8.24 14.08 -2.86
C ARG A 26 -7.13 13.17 -2.34
N ILE A 27 -5.95 13.72 -2.04
CA ILE A 27 -4.85 12.93 -1.47
C ILE A 27 -5.08 12.57 0.01
N LEU A 28 -5.76 13.44 0.77
CA LEU A 28 -6.21 13.13 2.13
C LEU A 28 -7.24 11.98 2.13
N ASP A 29 -8.23 12.03 1.24
CA ASP A 29 -9.23 10.96 1.10
C ASP A 29 -8.57 9.62 0.78
N ILE A 30 -7.57 9.62 -0.12
CA ILE A 30 -6.79 8.42 -0.45
C ILE A 30 -6.01 7.91 0.76
N CYS A 31 -5.43 8.81 1.55
CA CYS A 31 -4.73 8.46 2.78
C CYS A 31 -5.67 7.80 3.80
N ASP A 32 -6.85 8.37 4.02
CA ASP A 32 -7.85 7.82 4.93
C ASP A 32 -8.33 6.43 4.49
N ILE A 33 -8.67 6.27 3.21
CA ILE A 33 -9.03 4.95 2.67
C ILE A 33 -7.87 3.95 2.82
N THR A 34 -6.62 4.41 2.67
CA THR A 34 -5.44 3.55 2.84
C THR A 34 -5.27 3.12 4.30
N ARG A 35 -5.48 4.04 5.25
CA ARG A 35 -5.46 3.76 6.70
C ARG A 35 -6.52 2.74 7.09
N ASP A 36 -7.75 2.92 6.63
CA ASP A 36 -8.85 1.98 6.88
C ASP A 36 -8.57 0.59 6.31
N ASN A 37 -7.95 0.52 5.13
CA ASN A 37 -7.51 -0.75 4.56
C ASN A 37 -6.39 -1.39 5.39
N MET A 38 -5.42 -0.62 5.92
CA MET A 38 -4.37 -1.17 6.78
C MET A 38 -4.94 -1.75 8.07
N LEU A 39 -5.88 -1.06 8.69
CA LEU A 39 -6.57 -1.55 9.88
C LEU A 39 -7.25 -2.91 9.61
N GLN A 40 -7.98 -3.02 8.48
CA GLN A 40 -8.59 -4.29 8.08
C GLN A 40 -7.56 -5.40 7.86
N ILE A 41 -6.38 -5.09 7.30
CA ILE A 41 -5.31 -6.07 7.12
C ILE A 41 -4.78 -6.53 8.46
N LYS A 42 -4.51 -5.62 9.39
CA LYS A 42 -4.07 -5.94 10.75
C LYS A 42 -5.02 -6.90 11.44
N GLU A 43 -6.31 -6.57 11.46
CA GLU A 43 -7.35 -7.39 12.08
C GLU A 43 -7.40 -8.79 11.47
N ASN A 44 -7.32 -8.91 10.14
CA ASN A 44 -7.36 -10.20 9.45
C ASN A 44 -6.09 -11.02 9.67
N VAL A 45 -4.91 -10.39 9.71
CA VAL A 45 -3.63 -11.07 10.00
C VAL A 45 -3.62 -11.57 11.44
N GLN A 46 -4.04 -10.76 12.41
CA GLN A 46 -4.15 -11.17 13.81
C GLN A 46 -5.19 -12.29 14.01
N ALA A 47 -6.31 -12.22 13.31
CA ALA A 47 -7.32 -13.28 13.32
C ALA A 47 -6.77 -14.59 12.74
N LEU A 48 -6.06 -14.53 11.61
CA LEU A 48 -5.37 -15.67 11.00
C LEU A 48 -4.35 -16.27 11.98
N HIS A 49 -3.49 -15.44 12.55
CA HIS A 49 -2.46 -15.87 13.49
C HIS A 49 -3.08 -16.56 14.72
N SER A 50 -4.13 -15.97 15.27
CA SER A 50 -4.89 -16.53 16.39
C SER A 50 -5.62 -17.83 16.04
N ALA A 51 -6.11 -17.96 14.80
CA ALA A 51 -6.78 -19.16 14.33
C ALA A 51 -5.79 -20.32 14.13
N LEU A 52 -4.63 -20.06 13.52
CA LEU A 52 -3.57 -21.05 13.36
C LEU A 52 -3.04 -21.56 14.71
N ARG A 53 -2.94 -20.69 15.72
CA ARG A 53 -2.53 -21.09 17.09
C ARG A 53 -3.54 -22.03 17.76
N ARG A 54 -4.83 -21.90 17.47
CA ARG A 54 -5.94 -22.63 18.12
C ARG A 54 -6.49 -23.81 17.32
N ARG A 55 -5.92 -24.10 16.16
CA ARG A 55 -6.43 -25.10 15.20
C ARG A 55 -6.52 -26.51 15.79
N LYS A 56 -7.45 -27.33 15.28
CA LYS A 56 -7.62 -28.75 15.65
C LYS A 56 -7.70 -29.60 14.37
N GLY A 57 -6.56 -30.15 13.94
CA GLY A 57 -6.46 -31.00 12.75
C GLY A 57 -6.48 -30.25 11.41
N ASP A 58 -6.28 -30.99 10.32
CA ASP A 58 -5.98 -30.42 8.99
C ASP A 58 -7.19 -29.76 8.31
N SER A 59 -8.40 -30.30 8.47
CA SER A 59 -9.63 -29.70 7.91
C SER A 59 -9.88 -28.28 8.44
N SER A 60 -9.43 -27.99 9.66
CA SER A 60 -9.51 -26.63 10.23
C SER A 60 -8.56 -25.65 9.54
N ILE A 61 -7.44 -26.13 8.98
CA ILE A 61 -6.43 -25.30 8.31
C ILE A 61 -6.85 -24.92 6.92
N GLU A 62 -7.38 -25.86 6.14
CA GLU A 62 -7.88 -25.56 4.80
C GLU A 62 -8.90 -24.42 4.85
N ARG A 63 -9.82 -24.46 5.84
CA ARG A 63 -10.77 -23.38 6.08
C ARG A 63 -10.09 -22.06 6.44
N ILE A 64 -9.19 -22.06 7.42
CA ILE A 64 -8.45 -20.85 7.87
C ILE A 64 -7.69 -20.20 6.70
N VAL A 65 -6.99 -21.01 5.90
CA VAL A 65 -6.22 -20.56 4.74
C VAL A 65 -7.15 -20.06 3.63
N ALA A 66 -8.30 -20.70 3.41
CA ALA A 66 -9.29 -20.24 2.46
C ALA A 66 -9.87 -18.87 2.83
N GLU A 67 -10.18 -18.65 4.12
CA GLU A 67 -10.67 -17.37 4.66
C GLU A 67 -9.64 -16.24 4.43
N TYR A 68 -8.37 -16.47 4.78
CA TYR A 68 -7.31 -15.49 4.52
C TYR A 68 -7.10 -15.23 3.02
N ASN A 69 -7.13 -16.27 2.18
CA ASN A 69 -6.98 -16.11 0.73
C ASN A 69 -8.13 -15.30 0.13
N PHE A 70 -9.36 -15.47 0.63
CA PHE A 70 -10.49 -14.65 0.24
C PHE A 70 -10.28 -13.17 0.63
N PHE A 71 -9.85 -12.94 1.87
CA PHE A 71 -9.48 -11.60 2.35
C PHE A 71 -8.38 -10.95 1.49
N SER A 72 -7.25 -11.64 1.28
CA SER A 72 -6.12 -11.15 0.48
C SER A 72 -6.57 -10.75 -0.94
N LYS A 73 -7.42 -11.57 -1.59
CA LYS A 73 -8.00 -11.22 -2.90
C LYS A 73 -8.84 -9.94 -2.85
N LYS A 74 -9.67 -9.76 -1.82
CA LYS A 74 -10.50 -8.56 -1.63
C LYS A 74 -9.63 -7.31 -1.40
N MET A 75 -8.67 -7.40 -0.50
CA MET A 75 -7.67 -6.36 -0.24
C MET A 75 -6.94 -5.96 -1.52
N LYS A 76 -6.39 -6.92 -2.26
CA LYS A 76 -5.70 -6.68 -3.54
C LYS A 76 -6.60 -5.98 -4.57
N LYS A 77 -7.89 -6.34 -4.63
CA LYS A 77 -8.86 -5.67 -5.49
C LYS A 77 -9.09 -4.22 -5.07
N ASN A 78 -9.21 -3.95 -3.77
CA ASN A 78 -9.37 -2.60 -3.24
C ASN A 78 -8.13 -1.73 -3.52
N ALA A 79 -6.93 -2.26 -3.27
CA ALA A 79 -5.68 -1.58 -3.57
C ALA A 79 -5.56 -1.21 -5.05
N LYS A 80 -5.90 -2.13 -5.97
CA LYS A 80 -5.93 -1.85 -7.42
C LYS A 80 -6.90 -0.73 -7.79
N LYS A 81 -8.07 -0.66 -7.16
CA LYS A 81 -9.02 0.45 -7.39
C LYS A 81 -8.40 1.78 -6.97
N LEU A 82 -7.76 1.81 -5.81
CA LEU A 82 -7.16 3.04 -5.28
C LEU A 82 -5.96 3.50 -6.12
N ILE A 83 -5.15 2.56 -6.64
CA ILE A 83 -4.11 2.86 -7.63
C ILE A 83 -4.71 3.50 -8.89
N THR A 84 -5.84 3.01 -9.38
CA THR A 84 -6.52 3.61 -10.54
C THR A 84 -6.99 5.03 -10.23
N THR A 85 -7.56 5.27 -9.04
CA THR A 85 -7.94 6.61 -8.59
C THR A 85 -6.74 7.55 -8.52
N LEU A 86 -5.62 7.10 -7.96
CA LEU A 86 -4.36 7.86 -7.91
C LEU A 86 -3.86 8.24 -9.30
N LYS A 87 -3.84 7.30 -10.25
CA LYS A 87 -3.45 7.59 -11.64
C LYS A 87 -4.36 8.60 -12.33
N GLN A 88 -5.67 8.51 -12.08
CA GLN A 88 -6.62 9.50 -12.61
C GLN A 88 -6.41 10.88 -12.01
N MET A 89 -6.00 10.96 -10.74
CA MET A 89 -5.63 12.19 -10.08
C MET A 89 -4.34 12.77 -10.68
N GLU A 90 -3.29 11.97 -10.80
CA GLU A 90 -1.99 12.33 -11.38
C GLU A 90 -2.15 12.91 -12.79
N ASN A 91 -2.92 12.25 -13.66
CA ASN A 91 -3.16 12.71 -15.03
C ASN A 91 -3.86 14.08 -15.13
N LYS A 92 -4.54 14.52 -14.08
CA LYS A 92 -5.33 15.76 -14.05
C LYS A 92 -4.69 16.85 -13.18
N PHE A 93 -3.68 16.51 -12.40
CA PHE A 93 -3.11 17.39 -11.38
C PHE A 93 -1.83 18.07 -11.88
N GLY A 94 -1.66 19.35 -11.57
CA GLY A 94 -0.52 20.15 -11.99
C GLY A 94 -0.64 20.71 -13.41
N VAL A 95 -1.81 20.58 -14.05
CA VAL A 95 -2.03 20.98 -15.46
C VAL A 95 -2.29 22.49 -15.57
N SER A 96 -2.78 23.14 -14.51
CA SER A 96 -3.05 24.58 -14.59
C SER A 96 -1.74 25.38 -14.67
N PRO A 97 -1.63 26.36 -15.59
CA PRO A 97 -0.46 27.22 -15.67
C PRO A 97 -0.35 28.09 -14.41
N VAL A 98 0.89 28.38 -14.00
CA VAL A 98 1.19 29.34 -12.94
C VAL A 98 1.60 30.65 -13.62
N LEU A 99 0.98 31.77 -13.25
CA LEU A 99 1.33 33.09 -13.78
C LEU A 99 2.58 33.64 -13.09
N ASP A 100 3.48 34.24 -13.87
CA ASP A 100 4.80 34.76 -13.43
C ASP A 100 4.73 36.16 -12.79
N GLN A 101 3.64 36.47 -12.07
CA GLN A 101 3.40 37.82 -11.53
C GLN A 101 3.80 37.97 -10.05
N ASP A 102 3.91 36.88 -9.30
CA ASP A 102 4.39 36.86 -7.91
C ASP A 102 5.31 35.66 -7.67
N GLN A 103 6.62 35.92 -7.60
CA GLN A 103 7.64 34.88 -7.48
C GLN A 103 7.55 34.07 -6.18
N GLN A 104 7.04 34.66 -5.09
CA GLN A 104 6.85 33.97 -3.81
C GLN A 104 5.67 32.99 -3.90
N LEU A 105 4.55 33.44 -4.47
CA LEU A 105 3.37 32.60 -4.66
C LEU A 105 3.62 31.47 -5.68
N VAL A 106 4.33 31.76 -6.77
CA VAL A 106 4.77 30.75 -7.75
C VAL A 106 5.61 29.67 -7.07
N SER A 107 6.56 30.07 -6.23
CA SER A 107 7.41 29.15 -5.47
C SER A 107 6.60 28.29 -4.50
N LEU A 108 5.65 28.89 -3.76
CA LEU A 108 4.74 28.17 -2.88
C LEU A 108 3.89 27.14 -3.65
N ILE A 109 3.28 27.54 -4.76
CA ILE A 109 2.46 26.66 -5.61
C ILE A 109 3.28 25.47 -6.08
N ARG A 110 4.50 25.69 -6.55
CA ARG A 110 5.40 24.62 -7.02
C ARG A 110 5.71 23.64 -5.89
N VAL A 111 6.12 24.14 -4.72
CA VAL A 111 6.42 23.29 -3.55
C VAL A 111 5.20 22.47 -3.12
N VAL A 112 4.00 23.08 -3.08
CA VAL A 112 2.78 22.36 -2.70
C VAL A 112 2.44 21.27 -3.73
N ARG A 113 2.59 21.55 -5.03
CA ARG A 113 2.41 20.53 -6.09
C ARG A 113 3.37 19.36 -5.93
N GLU A 114 4.64 19.64 -5.68
CA GLU A 114 5.66 18.61 -5.44
C GLU A 114 5.32 17.78 -4.20
N VAL A 115 4.92 18.39 -3.09
CA VAL A 115 4.50 17.68 -1.88
C VAL A 115 3.30 16.76 -2.16
N ILE A 116 2.27 17.26 -2.87
CA ILE A 116 1.13 16.42 -3.24
C ILE A 116 1.57 15.27 -4.15
N GLY A 117 2.42 15.54 -5.15
CA GLY A 117 2.99 14.52 -6.04
C GLY A 117 3.79 13.45 -5.30
N MET A 118 4.65 13.85 -4.36
CA MET A 118 5.41 12.92 -3.52
C MET A 118 4.48 12.02 -2.71
N ASN A 119 3.40 12.57 -2.13
CA ASN A 119 2.40 11.77 -1.43
C ASN A 119 1.70 10.79 -2.39
N MET A 120 1.35 11.20 -3.62
CA MET A 120 0.79 10.28 -4.62
C MET A 120 1.73 9.10 -4.88
N SER A 121 3.03 9.35 -5.08
CA SER A 121 4.02 8.31 -5.31
C SER A 121 4.16 7.37 -4.11
N VAL A 122 4.17 7.90 -2.88
CA VAL A 122 4.20 7.10 -1.65
C VAL A 122 2.99 6.16 -1.56
N PHE A 123 1.78 6.68 -1.76
CA PHE A 123 0.57 5.84 -1.73
C PHE A 123 0.56 4.83 -2.87
N GLN A 124 1.01 5.21 -4.07
CA GLN A 124 1.11 4.29 -5.19
C GLN A 124 2.07 3.13 -4.91
N SER A 125 3.24 3.40 -4.33
CA SER A 125 4.20 2.36 -3.93
C SER A 125 3.64 1.45 -2.83
N LEU A 126 3.02 2.02 -1.81
CA LEU A 126 2.40 1.25 -0.72
C LEU A 126 1.26 0.36 -1.24
N LEU A 127 0.39 0.89 -2.10
CA LEU A 127 -0.71 0.11 -2.65
C LEU A 127 -0.20 -0.95 -3.63
N ALA A 128 0.82 -0.63 -4.44
CA ALA A 128 1.45 -1.59 -5.32
C ALA A 128 2.01 -2.78 -4.54
N PHE A 129 2.67 -2.52 -3.41
CA PHE A 129 3.16 -3.54 -2.49
C PHE A 129 2.05 -4.52 -2.04
N LEU A 130 0.84 -4.03 -1.73
CA LEU A 130 -0.31 -4.88 -1.36
C LEU A 130 -0.83 -5.74 -2.51
N THR A 131 -0.65 -5.29 -3.76
CA THR A 131 -1.18 -6.00 -4.94
C THR A 131 -0.31 -7.15 -5.40
N VAL A 132 0.95 -7.21 -4.95
CA VAL A 132 1.87 -8.26 -5.34
C VAL A 132 1.36 -9.60 -4.82
N SER A 133 1.39 -10.62 -5.68
CA SER A 133 1.00 -11.99 -5.31
C SER A 133 2.20 -12.89 -5.43
N ALA A 134 2.33 -13.87 -4.53
CA ALA A 134 3.32 -14.93 -4.73
C ALA A 134 2.98 -15.57 -6.07
N SER A 135 3.92 -15.55 -7.03
CA SER A 135 3.65 -16.16 -8.33
C SER A 135 3.39 -17.64 -8.06
N LYS A 136 2.20 -18.13 -8.39
CA LYS A 136 1.98 -19.57 -8.57
C LYS A 136 2.72 -19.90 -9.85
N SER A 137 4.04 -20.04 -9.78
CA SER A 137 4.82 -20.32 -10.96
C SER A 137 4.26 -21.61 -11.57
N LYS A 138 3.90 -21.55 -12.85
CA LYS A 138 3.70 -22.75 -13.69
C LYS A 138 4.98 -23.60 -13.76
N ALA A 139 6.08 -23.14 -13.13
CA ALA A 139 7.31 -23.89 -12.98
C ALA A 139 7.11 -25.16 -12.15
N THR A 140 6.09 -25.29 -11.28
CA THR A 140 5.88 -26.53 -10.50
C THR A 140 5.72 -27.77 -11.39
N LYS A 141 5.13 -27.68 -12.58
CA LYS A 141 4.96 -28.86 -13.46
C LYS A 141 6.27 -29.32 -14.13
N TRP A 142 7.18 -28.41 -14.47
CA TRP A 142 8.48 -28.75 -15.06
C TRP A 142 9.57 -28.99 -14.01
N LEU A 143 9.46 -28.33 -12.85
CA LEU A 143 10.40 -28.48 -11.73
C LEU A 143 10.19 -29.81 -10.99
N LEU A 144 8.97 -30.36 -10.98
CA LEU A 144 8.71 -31.73 -10.53
C LEU A 144 9.29 -32.78 -11.48
N VAL A 145 9.29 -32.52 -12.80
CA VAL A 145 9.95 -33.39 -13.79
C VAL A 145 11.48 -33.31 -13.65
N ALA A 146 12.03 -32.11 -13.43
CA ALA A 146 13.46 -31.92 -13.18
C ALA A 146 13.93 -32.59 -11.87
N LYS A 147 13.13 -32.54 -10.80
CA LYS A 147 13.41 -33.23 -9.52
C LYS A 147 13.33 -34.75 -9.62
N LEU A 148 12.51 -35.30 -10.53
CA LEU A 148 12.48 -36.75 -10.78
C LEU A 148 13.74 -37.22 -11.54
N MET A 149 14.38 -36.32 -12.29
CA MET A 149 15.59 -36.63 -13.06
C MET A 149 16.90 -36.37 -12.32
N GLN A 150 16.89 -35.57 -11.25
CA GLN A 150 18.06 -35.32 -10.41
C GLN A 150 17.92 -35.98 -9.04
N LYS A 151 18.09 -37.30 -9.02
CA LYS A 151 18.28 -38.06 -7.78
C LYS A 151 19.71 -37.86 -7.29
N GLY A 152 19.89 -36.88 -6.39
CA GLY A 152 21.13 -36.66 -5.64
C GLY A 152 21.75 -35.31 -5.95
N VAL A 153 21.51 -34.35 -5.06
CA VAL A 153 22.38 -33.26 -4.59
C VAL A 153 21.47 -32.16 -4.01
N ILE A 154 21.71 -31.85 -2.75
CA ILE A 154 21.03 -30.84 -1.95
C ILE A 154 21.58 -29.47 -2.34
N ALA A 155 20.71 -28.53 -2.70
CA ALA A 155 20.74 -27.10 -2.35
C ALA A 155 19.56 -26.41 -3.05
N CYS A 156 18.56 -25.96 -2.29
CA CYS A 156 17.49 -25.12 -2.82
C CYS A 156 17.55 -23.77 -2.11
N GLU A 157 18.42 -22.89 -2.61
CA GLU A 157 18.66 -21.59 -2.02
C GLU A 157 18.74 -20.49 -3.10
N GLU A 158 17.76 -20.43 -4.02
CA GLU A 158 17.79 -19.38 -5.05
C GLU A 158 16.42 -18.99 -5.64
N ASN A 159 15.39 -18.77 -4.81
CA ASN A 159 14.17 -18.07 -5.26
C ASN A 159 13.51 -17.15 -4.20
N THR A 160 14.14 -16.98 -3.04
CA THR A 160 13.56 -16.30 -1.87
C THR A 160 13.91 -14.82 -1.74
N LYS A 161 14.62 -14.22 -2.71
CA LYS A 161 15.21 -12.87 -2.54
C LYS A 161 14.28 -11.68 -2.85
N ASN A 162 13.06 -11.89 -3.35
CA ASN A 162 12.16 -10.79 -3.77
C ASN A 162 10.68 -11.01 -3.40
N LEU A 163 10.39 -11.69 -2.29
CA LEU A 163 9.02 -11.76 -1.77
C LEU A 163 8.85 -10.71 -0.68
N ASN A 164 7.77 -9.95 -0.74
CA ASN A 164 7.36 -9.16 0.41
C ASN A 164 6.72 -10.04 1.50
N GLU A 165 6.53 -9.47 2.68
CA GLU A 165 6.02 -10.15 3.88
C GLU A 165 4.65 -10.81 3.60
N LEU A 166 3.78 -10.12 2.87
CA LEU A 166 2.47 -10.64 2.48
C LEU A 166 2.59 -11.90 1.61
N GLN A 167 3.49 -11.88 0.62
CA GLN A 167 3.77 -13.03 -0.24
C GLN A 167 4.44 -14.18 0.52
N CYS A 168 5.27 -13.86 1.52
CA CYS A 168 5.90 -14.88 2.38
C CYS A 168 4.82 -15.61 3.19
N VAL A 169 3.86 -14.89 3.76
CA VAL A 169 2.69 -15.50 4.42
C VAL A 169 1.91 -16.37 3.43
N GLU A 170 1.58 -15.86 2.23
CA GLU A 170 0.86 -16.64 1.21
C GLU A 170 1.58 -17.94 0.81
N ALA A 171 2.92 -17.89 0.71
CA ALA A 171 3.74 -19.06 0.41
C ALA A 171 3.74 -20.07 1.56
N SER A 172 3.93 -19.62 2.80
CA SER A 172 3.90 -20.48 3.99
C SER A 172 2.52 -21.13 4.19
N LEU A 173 1.43 -20.39 3.98
CA LEU A 173 0.08 -20.97 4.04
C LEU A 173 -0.17 -21.97 2.91
N SER A 174 0.38 -21.73 1.72
CA SER A 174 0.29 -22.69 0.61
C SER A 174 1.06 -23.98 0.91
N SER A 175 2.26 -23.89 1.51
CA SER A 175 3.00 -25.06 1.97
C SER A 175 2.22 -25.83 3.03
N LEU A 176 1.59 -25.12 3.98
CA LEU A 176 0.79 -25.72 5.04
C LEU A 176 -0.39 -26.56 4.53
N VAL A 177 -1.03 -26.14 3.43
CA VAL A 177 -2.13 -26.89 2.80
C VAL A 177 -1.61 -28.06 1.95
N ASN A 178 -0.51 -27.89 1.21
CA ASN A 178 -0.05 -28.88 0.23
C ASN A 178 0.86 -29.97 0.83
N GLU A 179 1.72 -29.60 1.77
CA GLU A 179 2.72 -30.49 2.38
C GLU A 179 2.25 -31.05 3.73
N GLY A 180 1.13 -30.52 4.24
CA GLY A 180 0.54 -30.92 5.52
C GLY A 180 1.15 -30.21 6.73
N THR A 181 0.58 -30.50 7.89
CA THR A 181 1.00 -29.90 9.15
C THR A 181 2.16 -30.64 9.77
N ASN A 182 3.33 -30.01 9.79
CA ASN A 182 4.43 -30.44 10.65
C ASN A 182 4.96 -29.26 11.45
N VAL A 183 5.84 -29.54 12.41
CA VAL A 183 6.38 -28.52 13.31
C VAL A 183 7.10 -27.42 12.53
N ALA A 184 7.83 -27.77 11.48
CA ALA A 184 8.60 -26.82 10.68
C ALA A 184 7.70 -25.90 9.82
N THR A 185 6.70 -26.45 9.11
CA THR A 185 5.79 -25.66 8.26
C THR A 185 4.92 -24.71 9.11
N MET A 186 4.54 -25.15 10.31
CA MET A 186 3.82 -24.33 11.27
C MET A 186 4.67 -23.22 11.87
N GLN A 187 5.89 -23.54 12.30
CA GLN A 187 6.82 -22.56 12.84
C GLN A 187 7.13 -21.48 11.80
N ALA A 188 7.40 -21.88 10.56
CA ALA A 188 7.62 -20.96 9.45
C ALA A 188 6.40 -20.04 9.20
N ALA A 189 5.17 -20.57 9.26
CA ALA A 189 3.98 -19.75 9.10
C ALA A 189 3.82 -18.71 10.23
N HIS A 190 4.10 -19.09 11.48
CA HIS A 190 4.08 -18.17 12.62
C HIS A 190 5.12 -17.05 12.49
N GLU A 191 6.36 -17.38 12.14
CA GLU A 191 7.44 -16.40 11.94
C GLU A 191 7.11 -15.40 10.83
N ARG A 192 6.50 -15.87 9.71
CA ARG A 192 6.08 -14.96 8.64
C ARG A 192 4.91 -14.06 9.06
N LEU A 193 4.00 -14.55 9.88
CA LEU A 193 2.90 -13.74 10.40
C LEU A 193 3.39 -12.68 11.37
N GLU A 194 4.29 -13.02 12.28
CA GLU A 194 4.89 -12.05 13.20
C GLU A 194 5.66 -10.94 12.45
N ALA A 195 6.44 -11.32 11.44
CA ALA A 195 7.12 -10.34 10.58
C ALA A 195 6.12 -9.41 9.87
N LEU A 196 5.01 -9.95 9.36
CA LEU A 196 3.96 -9.16 8.71
C LEU A 196 3.24 -8.25 9.71
N GLU A 197 2.92 -8.71 10.91
CA GLU A 197 2.29 -7.92 11.98
C GLU A 197 3.16 -6.71 12.35
N ASN A 198 4.47 -6.93 12.56
CA ASN A 198 5.43 -5.87 12.83
C ASN A 198 5.52 -4.86 11.67
N GLY A 199 5.56 -5.35 10.42
CA GLY A 199 5.57 -4.50 9.23
C GLY A 199 4.31 -3.63 9.10
N ILE A 200 3.13 -4.20 9.38
CA ILE A 200 1.86 -3.48 9.38
C ILE A 200 1.86 -2.35 10.42
N GLU A 201 2.34 -2.62 11.64
CA GLU A 201 2.40 -1.60 12.68
C GLU A 201 3.27 -0.40 12.28
N ILE A 202 4.43 -0.66 11.66
CA ILE A 202 5.30 0.40 11.13
C ILE A 202 4.57 1.23 10.06
N ILE A 203 3.87 0.56 9.15
CA ILE A 203 3.12 1.23 8.07
C ILE A 203 1.96 2.05 8.64
N GLU A 204 1.17 1.52 9.59
CA GLU A 204 0.07 2.25 10.24
C GLU A 204 0.57 3.52 10.93
N ASN A 205 1.66 3.41 11.70
CA ASN A 205 2.27 4.56 12.37
C ASN A 205 2.78 5.60 11.37
N GLY A 206 3.39 5.16 10.27
CA GLY A 206 3.83 6.02 9.17
C GLY A 206 2.66 6.75 8.50
N LEU A 207 1.59 6.03 8.17
CA LEU A 207 0.38 6.59 7.55
C LEU A 207 -0.29 7.63 8.45
N GLU A 208 -0.40 7.34 9.74
CA GLU A 208 -0.96 8.26 10.73
C GLU A 208 -0.12 9.56 10.84
N SER A 209 1.21 9.44 10.81
CA SER A 209 2.11 10.60 10.77
C SER A 209 1.91 11.44 9.51
N VAL A 210 1.84 10.79 8.34
CA VAL A 210 1.63 11.43 7.04
C VAL A 210 0.26 12.13 7.00
N PHE A 211 -0.80 11.46 7.46
CA PHE A 211 -2.15 12.02 7.54
C PHE A 211 -2.18 13.32 8.34
N ARG A 212 -1.66 13.30 9.58
CA ARG A 212 -1.59 14.50 10.44
C ARG A 212 -0.79 15.62 9.79
N ARG A 213 0.29 15.30 9.07
CA ARG A 213 1.09 16.31 8.37
C ARG A 213 0.31 16.92 7.20
N MET A 214 -0.40 16.13 6.40
CA MET A 214 -1.22 16.62 5.29
C MET A 214 -2.35 17.52 5.77
N VAL A 215 -3.04 17.16 6.87
CA VAL A 215 -4.07 18.00 7.48
C VAL A 215 -3.50 19.35 7.90
N LYS A 216 -2.32 19.36 8.56
CA LYS A 216 -1.63 20.60 8.95
C LYS A 216 -1.23 21.44 7.73
N THR A 217 -0.63 20.82 6.71
CA THR A 217 -0.25 21.51 5.46
C THR A 217 -1.45 22.16 4.79
N ARG A 218 -2.59 21.45 4.71
CA ARG A 218 -3.84 21.99 4.18
C ARG A 218 -4.34 23.18 4.99
N ALA A 219 -4.35 23.08 6.31
CA ALA A 219 -4.78 24.18 7.18
C ALA A 219 -3.88 25.42 7.00
N CYS A 220 -2.55 25.24 6.92
CA CYS A 220 -1.61 26.31 6.63
C CYS A 220 -1.88 26.94 5.25
N LEU A 221 -2.10 26.11 4.22
CA LEU A 221 -2.39 26.59 2.87
C LEU A 221 -3.67 27.43 2.83
N LEU A 222 -4.74 26.95 3.46
CA LEU A 222 -6.01 27.69 3.58
C LEU A 222 -5.79 29.03 4.26
N ASN A 223 -5.10 29.07 5.40
CA ASN A 223 -4.82 30.30 6.13
C ASN A 223 -4.06 31.33 5.29
N ILE A 224 -3.08 30.90 4.48
CA ILE A 224 -2.31 31.77 3.58
C ILE A 224 -3.18 32.34 2.46
N ILE A 225 -4.12 31.55 1.93
CA ILE A 225 -5.00 31.97 0.83
C ILE A 225 -6.12 32.89 1.33
N THR A 226 -6.57 32.72 2.57
CA THR A 226 -7.68 33.49 3.15
C THR A 226 -7.26 34.79 3.85
N GLN A 227 -5.96 35.03 4.05
CA GLN A 227 -5.40 36.31 4.56
C GLN A 227 -5.27 37.34 3.42
#